data_AF-A0A3N5M2Q0-F1
#
_entry.id   AF-A0A3N5M2Q0-F1
#
_cell.length_a   1.000
_cell.length_b   1.000
_cell.length_c   1.000
_cell.angle_alpha   90.00
_cell.angle_beta   90.00
_cell.angle_gamma   90.00
#
_symmetry.space_group_name_H-M   'P 1'
#
loop_
_entity.id
_entity.type
_entity.pdbx_description
1 polymer ?
#
loop_
_entity_poly.entity_id
_entity_poly.type
_entity_poly.pdbx_seq_one_letter_code
_entity_poly.pdbx_strand_id
1 'polypeptide(L)' 'MSTAPEVWAAGDCGAAVDLIALVVNRAAAVGAHGDVLAAAAAFEAALRAVLGPLLDDVPAGPAATAPPPSHP' A
#
# COMPACT_ATOMS: atom_id res chain seq x y z
N MET A 1 9.17 3.28 -8.02
CA MET A 1 9.79 2.04 -7.53
C MET A 1 8.95 1.50 -6.40
N SER A 2 8.83 0.17 -6.37
CA SER A 2 8.26 -0.70 -5.32
C SER A 2 6.75 -0.93 -5.27
N THR A 3 6.35 -1.74 -4.29
CA THR A 3 5.13 -2.54 -4.04
C THR A 3 5.21 -3.97 -4.58
N ALA A 4 5.94 -4.23 -5.67
CA ALA A 4 6.04 -5.58 -6.23
C ALA A 4 6.73 -6.61 -5.30
N PRO A 5 7.92 -6.32 -4.70
CA PRO A 5 8.53 -7.26 -3.74
C PRO A 5 7.65 -7.57 -2.53
N GLU A 6 6.94 -6.57 -2.02
CA GLU A 6 6.07 -6.68 -0.85
C GLU A 6 4.83 -7.54 -1.15
N VAL A 7 4.26 -7.42 -2.35
CA VAL A 7 3.15 -8.26 -2.83
C VAL A 7 3.58 -9.71 -2.95
N TRP A 8 4.78 -9.97 -3.47
CA TRP A 8 5.29 -11.33 -3.59
C TRP A 8 5.48 -11.97 -2.21
N ALA A 9 6.08 -11.26 -1.26
CA ALA A 9 6.24 -11.75 0.11
C ALA A 9 4.89 -12.03 0.81
N ALA A 10 3.89 -11.17 0.60
CA ALA A 10 2.54 -11.40 1.13
C ALA A 10 1.88 -12.64 0.49
N GLY A 11 2.06 -12.83 -0.82
CA GLY A 11 1.60 -14.01 -1.55
C GLY A 11 2.22 -15.31 -1.05
N ASP A 12 3.53 -15.33 -0.78
CA ASP A 12 4.23 -16.47 -0.21
C ASP A 12 3.70 -16.84 1.19
N CYS A 13 3.20 -15.85 1.94
CA CYS A 13 2.56 -16.04 3.24
C CYS A 13 1.05 -16.33 3.17
N GLY A 14 0.46 -16.39 1.97
CA GLY A 14 -0.98 -16.60 1.78
C GLY A 14 -1.85 -15.43 2.26
N ALA A 15 -1.27 -14.24 2.43
CA ALA A 15 -2.02 -13.05 2.83
C ALA A 15 -2.84 -12.51 1.65
N ALA A 16 -4.08 -12.12 1.92
CA ALA A 16 -4.88 -11.35 0.97
C ALA A 16 -4.29 -9.94 0.83
N VAL A 17 -4.20 -9.44 -0.41
CA VAL A 17 -3.59 -8.15 -0.72
C VAL A 17 -4.52 -7.34 -1.61
N ASP A 18 -4.88 -6.15 -1.15
CA ASP A 18 -5.55 -5.12 -1.95
C ASP A 18 -4.53 -4.06 -2.38
N LEU A 19 -4.43 -3.82 -3.69
CA LEU A 19 -3.48 -2.87 -4.28
C LEU A 19 -4.15 -1.56 -4.66
N ILE A 20 -3.61 -0.45 -4.14
CA ILE A 20 -4.09 0.90 -4.41
C ILE A 20 -2.91 1.75 -4.85
N ALA A 21 -3.02 2.37 -6.02
CA ALA A 21 -2.00 3.26 -6.57
C ALA A 21 -2.56 4.67 -6.76
N LEU A 22 -1.90 5.68 -6.18
CA LEU A 22 -2.22 7.07 -6.44
C LEU A 22 -1.44 7.57 -7.66
N VAL A 23 -2.16 7.86 -8.75
CA VAL A 23 -1.57 8.43 -9.96
C VAL A 23 -1.40 9.94 -9.76
N VAL A 24 -0.24 10.33 -9.25
CA VAL A 24 0.12 11.74 -8.96
C VAL A 24 0.67 12.51 -10.17
N ASN A 25 1.04 11.81 -11.25
CA ASN A 25 1.47 12.44 -12.52
C ASN A 25 1.28 11.49 -13.72
N ARG A 26 1.20 12.03 -14.94
CA ARG A 26 1.14 11.26 -16.19
C ARG A 26 2.54 10.77 -16.57
N ALA A 27 2.66 9.45 -16.78
CA ALA A 27 3.90 8.66 -16.80
C ALA A 27 5.05 9.07 -17.76
N ALA A 28 4.92 10.14 -18.56
CA ALA A 28 5.95 10.54 -19.52
C ALA A 28 6.25 12.05 -19.58
N ALA A 29 5.60 12.92 -18.81
CA ALA A 29 5.79 14.35 -19.00
C ALA A 29 5.55 15.22 -17.75
N VAL A 30 6.53 16.10 -17.53
CA VAL A 30 6.48 17.41 -16.87
C VAL A 30 6.39 17.40 -15.34
N GLY A 31 7.53 17.65 -14.69
CA GLY A 31 7.57 18.11 -13.30
C GLY A 31 8.80 17.66 -12.53
N ALA A 32 9.33 18.54 -11.68
CA ALA A 32 10.35 18.19 -10.70
C ALA A 32 9.75 17.25 -9.65
N HIS A 33 10.58 16.52 -8.91
CA HIS A 33 10.11 15.69 -7.80
C HIS A 33 9.23 16.45 -6.78
N GLY A 34 9.44 17.77 -6.65
CA GLY A 34 8.58 18.64 -5.84
C GLY A 34 7.11 18.68 -6.29
N ASP A 35 6.85 18.58 -7.60
CA ASP A 35 5.47 18.59 -8.13
C ASP A 35 4.72 17.31 -7.75
N VAL A 36 5.44 16.19 -7.67
CA VAL A 36 4.89 14.92 -7.18
C VAL A 36 4.48 15.03 -5.72
N LEU A 37 5.32 15.64 -4.87
CA LEU A 37 5.01 15.84 -3.45
C LEU A 37 3.85 16.81 -3.24
N ALA A 38 3.82 17.92 -3.99
CA ALA A 38 2.74 18.90 -3.92
C ALA A 38 1.39 18.29 -4.37
N ALA A 39 1.40 17.52 -5.47
CA ALA A 39 0.21 16.80 -5.91
C ALA A 39 -0.24 15.78 -4.87
N ALA A 40 0.68 14.98 -4.32
CA ALA A 40 0.35 13.99 -3.28
C ALA A 40 -0.28 14.63 -2.03
N ALA A 41 0.26 15.76 -1.56
CA ALA A 41 -0.27 16.48 -0.40
C ALA A 41 -1.72 16.94 -0.62
N ALA A 42 -2.07 17.38 -1.84
CA ALA A 42 -3.44 17.78 -2.16
C ALA A 42 -4.45 16.61 -2.08
N PHE A 43 -3.99 15.37 -2.22
CA PHE A 43 -4.85 14.18 -2.13
C PHE A 43 -5.06 13.66 -0.71
N GLU A 44 -4.34 14.16 0.31
CA GLU A 44 -4.37 13.58 1.67
C GLU A 44 -5.80 13.47 2.22
N ALA A 45 -6.58 14.55 2.13
CA ALA A 45 -7.96 14.57 2.63
C ALA A 45 -8.88 13.59 1.88
N ALA A 46 -8.74 13.50 0.56
CA ALA A 46 -9.51 12.58 -0.27
C ALA A 46 -9.12 11.12 0.02
N LEU A 47 -7.83 10.85 0.18
CA LEU A 47 -7.32 9.52 0.50
C LEU A 47 -7.83 9.07 1.87
N ARG A 48 -7.81 9.96 2.88
CA ARG A 48 -8.35 9.66 4.21
C ARG A 48 -9.86 9.41 4.18
N ALA A 49 -10.61 10.17 3.40
CA ALA A 49 -12.06 9.99 3.29
C ALA A 49 -12.44 8.65 2.62
N VAL A 50 -11.65 8.18 1.64
CA VAL A 50 -11.91 6.93 0.93
C VAL A 50 -11.37 5.72 1.68
N LEU A 51 -10.13 5.79 2.18
CA LEU A 51 -9.46 4.66 2.83
C LEU A 51 -9.79 4.54 4.32
N GLY A 52 -10.10 5.64 5.01
CA GLY A 52 -10.39 5.62 6.45
C GLY A 52 -11.43 4.55 6.82
N PRO A 53 -12.65 4.59 6.24
CA PRO A 53 -13.67 3.59 6.50
C PRO A 53 -13.22 2.16 6.15
N LEU A 54 -12.49 2.00 5.03
CA LEU A 54 -11.99 0.69 4.60
C LEU A 54 -10.98 0.09 5.57
N LEU A 55 -10.19 0.92 6.27
CA LEU A 55 -9.17 0.51 7.22
C LEU A 55 -9.72 0.37 8.64
N ASP A 56 -10.69 1.20 9.01
CA ASP A 56 -11.33 1.20 10.34
C ASP A 56 -12.30 0.01 10.50
N ASP A 57 -12.89 -0.47 9.41
CA ASP A 57 -13.79 -1.63 9.39
C ASP A 57 -13.08 -2.97 9.12
N VAL A 58 -11.75 -2.99 8.95
CA VAL A 58 -11.03 -4.27 8.78
C VAL A 58 -11.09 -5.03 10.10
N PRO A 59 -11.77 -6.20 10.17
CA PRO A 59 -11.68 -7.03 11.36
C PRO A 59 -10.21 -7.42 11.54
N ALA A 60 -9.67 -7.24 12.74
CA ALA A 60 -8.33 -7.68 13.08
C ALA A 60 -8.16 -9.13 12.60
N GLY A 61 -7.39 -9.31 11.53
CA GLY A 61 -7.14 -10.64 10.96
C GLY A 61 -6.56 -11.55 12.04
N PRO A 62 -6.76 -12.88 11.94
CA PRO A 62 -6.26 -13.81 12.94
C PRO A 62 -4.77 -13.55 13.14
N ALA A 63 -4.38 -13.30 14.40
CA ALA A 63 -2.99 -13.07 14.77
C ALA A 63 -2.12 -14.15 14.14
N ALA A 64 -1.08 -13.73 13.41
CA ALA A 64 -0.12 -14.59 12.74
C ALA A 64 0.30 -15.71 13.70
N THR A 65 -0.21 -16.91 13.46
CA THR A 65 0.00 -18.04 14.35
C THR A 65 1.24 -18.77 13.87
N ALA A 66 2.26 -18.72 14.71
CA ALA A 66 3.54 -19.44 14.69
C ALA A 66 4.66 -18.92 13.75
N PRO A 67 5.87 -18.71 14.29
CA PRO A 67 7.07 -18.50 13.47
C PRO A 67 7.42 -19.76 12.65
N PRO A 68 8.08 -19.62 11.49
CA PRO A 68 8.50 -20.76 10.68
C PRO A 68 9.46 -21.66 11.45
N PRO A 69 9.43 -22.99 11.24
CA PRO A 69 10.35 -23.91 11.90
C PRO A 69 11.78 -23.61 11.48
N SER A 70 12.64 -23.34 12.45
CA SER A 70 14.09 -23.28 12.28
C SER A 70 14.56 -24.67 11.84
N HIS A 71 15.00 -24.81 10.59
CA HIS A 71 15.71 -26.01 10.16
C HIS A 71 17.10 -26.07 10.80
N PRO A 72 17.59 -27.28 11.16
CA PRO A 72 18.93 -27.48 11.73
C PRO A 72 20.06 -27.23 10.73
#